data_AF-A0A034V2U7-F1
#
_entry.id   AF-A0A034V2U7-F1
#
_cell.length_a   1.000
_cell.length_b   1.000
_cell.length_c   1.000
_cell.angle_alpha   90.00
_cell.angle_beta   90.00
_cell.angle_gamma   90.00
#
_symmetry.space_group_name_H-M   'P 1'
#
loop_
_entity.id
_entity.type
_entity.pdbx_description
1 polymer ?
#
loop_
_entity_poly.entity_id
_entity_poly.type
_entity_poly.pdbx_seq_one_letter_code
_entity_poly.pdbx_strand_id
1 'polypeptide(L)'
;VVTDPIYDKKSKSDLVIREMCSSGTVLGNKTIMLLCEKVTKEDIAVRFFEEKNGAVVWQAYGEFDPSMHVHKQTAITLRTPQYHNTDIEEPVQVFVQLQRPSDGAVSEPWQFNYEP
;
A
#
# COMPACT_ATOMS: atom_id res chain seq x y z
N VAL A 1 17.72 -33.84 5.37
CA VAL A 1 17.44 -32.67 4.50
C VAL A 1 15.97 -32.36 4.64
N VAL A 2 15.62 -31.16 5.09
CA VAL A 2 14.24 -30.67 5.17
C VAL A 2 14.11 -29.59 4.10
N THR A 3 13.04 -29.64 3.32
CA THR A 3 12.76 -28.66 2.26
C THR A 3 12.11 -27.42 2.85
N ASP A 4 12.22 -26.30 2.13
CA ASP A 4 11.46 -25.11 2.46
C ASP A 4 9.95 -25.42 2.52
N PRO A 5 9.18 -24.76 3.41
CA PRO A 5 7.75 -24.98 3.54
C PRO A 5 7.02 -24.70 2.23
N ILE A 6 6.15 -25.62 1.81
CA ILE A 6 5.26 -25.43 0.66
C ILE A 6 3.96 -24.81 1.17
N TYR A 7 3.72 -23.55 0.83
CA TYR A 7 2.48 -22.85 1.20
C TYR A 7 1.39 -23.08 0.14
N ASP A 8 0.20 -23.51 0.57
CA ASP A 8 -0.95 -23.68 -0.33
C ASP A 8 -1.44 -22.32 -0.84
N LYS A 9 -1.35 -22.10 -2.16
CA LYS A 9 -1.78 -20.86 -2.83
C LYS A 9 -3.30 -20.62 -2.74
N LYS A 10 -4.12 -21.65 -2.49
CA LYS A 10 -5.58 -21.49 -2.25
C LYS A 10 -5.91 -20.97 -0.85
N SER A 11 -4.97 -21.03 0.10
CA SER A 11 -5.18 -20.62 1.49
C SER A 11 -4.93 -19.12 1.74
N LYS A 12 -4.16 -18.47 0.85
CA LYS A 12 -3.78 -17.05 0.94
C LYS A 12 -4.24 -16.34 -0.33
N SER A 13 -5.20 -15.42 -0.21
CA SER A 13 -5.64 -14.58 -1.33
C SER A 13 -4.47 -13.78 -1.88
N ASP A 14 -4.33 -13.73 -3.21
CA ASP A 14 -3.35 -12.88 -3.88
C ASP A 14 -3.71 -11.41 -3.56
N LEU A 15 -2.72 -10.61 -3.15
CA LEU A 15 -2.93 -9.19 -2.88
C LEU A 15 -2.99 -8.46 -4.22
N VAL A 16 -4.12 -7.82 -4.53
CA VAL A 16 -4.31 -7.09 -5.79
C VAL A 16 -5.04 -5.78 -5.54
N ILE A 17 -4.42 -4.67 -5.95
CA ILE A 17 -5.10 -3.37 -6.06
C ILE A 17 -5.87 -3.36 -7.38
N ARG A 18 -7.14 -2.98 -7.32
CA ARG A 18 -8.03 -2.88 -8.49
C ARG A 18 -8.17 -1.45 -8.97
N GLU A 19 -8.27 -0.50 -8.05
CA GLU A 19 -8.45 0.92 -8.37
C GLU A 19 -8.12 1.79 -7.15
N MET A 20 -7.49 2.94 -7.37
CA MET A 20 -7.33 4.00 -6.37
C MET A 20 -6.95 5.32 -7.04
N CYS A 21 -7.06 6.44 -6.32
CA CYS A 21 -6.54 7.72 -6.81
C CYS A 21 -5.04 7.61 -7.12
N SER A 22 -4.61 8.25 -8.21
CA SER A 22 -3.22 8.26 -8.67
C SER A 22 -2.40 9.44 -8.15
N SER A 23 -2.94 10.31 -7.30
CA SER A 23 -2.18 11.40 -6.69
C SER A 23 -2.73 11.92 -5.36
N GLY A 24 -1.89 12.66 -4.63
CA GLY A 24 -2.21 13.34 -3.37
C GLY A 24 -1.16 14.37 -3.00
N THR A 25 -1.46 15.25 -2.03
CA THR A 25 -0.51 16.28 -1.59
C THR A 25 0.63 15.69 -0.75
N VAL A 26 1.83 16.25 -0.87
CA VAL A 26 3.00 15.93 -0.03
C VAL A 26 2.75 16.03 1.47
N LEU A 27 1.78 16.86 1.90
CA LEU A 27 1.41 17.01 3.29
C LEU A 27 0.73 15.76 3.88
N GLY A 28 0.31 14.82 3.02
CA GLY A 28 -0.42 13.62 3.45
C GLY A 28 -1.76 13.95 4.09
N ASN A 29 -2.21 13.12 5.02
CA ASN A 29 -3.45 13.25 5.79
C ASN A 29 -4.75 13.34 4.97
N LYS A 30 -4.66 13.21 3.65
CA LYS A 30 -5.82 13.13 2.77
C LYS A 30 -6.44 11.74 2.87
N THR A 31 -7.72 11.69 3.17
CA THR A 31 -8.51 10.46 3.14
C THR A 31 -8.73 10.01 1.69
N ILE A 32 -8.35 8.77 1.39
CA ILE A 32 -8.55 8.12 0.09
C ILE A 32 -9.20 6.74 0.26
N MET A 33 -9.72 6.19 -0.83
CA MET A 33 -10.23 4.81 -0.89
C MET A 33 -9.44 4.00 -1.91
N LEU A 34 -9.13 2.77 -1.54
CA LEU A 34 -8.45 1.77 -2.37
C LEU A 34 -9.36 0.57 -2.53
N LEU A 35 -9.65 0.18 -3.78
CA LEU A 35 -10.38 -1.03 -4.13
C LEU A 35 -9.40 -2.17 -4.35
N CYS A 36 -9.69 -3.35 -3.81
CA CYS A 36 -8.78 -4.50 -3.87
C CYS A 36 -9.53 -5.83 -3.95
N GLU A 37 -8.80 -6.89 -4.27
CA GLU A 37 -9.26 -8.25 -3.99
C GLU A 37 -9.35 -8.54 -2.50
N LYS A 38 -9.91 -9.70 -2.14
CA LYS A 38 -10.21 -10.05 -0.75
C LYS A 38 -8.93 -10.02 0.12
N VAL A 39 -8.96 -9.20 1.17
CA VAL A 39 -7.89 -9.10 2.18
C VAL A 39 -8.33 -9.59 3.56
N THR A 40 -7.36 -9.95 4.40
CA THR A 40 -7.59 -10.23 5.83
C THR A 40 -7.45 -8.92 6.60
N LYS A 41 -8.48 -8.50 7.35
CA LYS A 41 -8.53 -7.18 7.98
C LYS A 41 -7.38 -6.98 8.96
N GLU A 42 -7.07 -7.98 9.76
CA GLU A 42 -6.06 -7.92 10.82
C GLU A 42 -4.63 -8.12 10.30
N ASP A 43 -4.48 -8.37 8.99
CA ASP A 43 -3.21 -8.74 8.36
C ASP A 43 -3.07 -8.05 7.00
N ILE A 44 -3.27 -6.73 6.99
CA ILE A 44 -3.14 -5.89 5.80
C ILE A 44 -2.60 -4.51 6.16
N ALA A 45 -1.67 -4.03 5.32
CA ALA A 45 -1.14 -2.68 5.36
C ALA A 45 -1.09 -2.11 3.93
N VAL A 46 -1.12 -0.77 3.81
CA VAL A 46 -0.97 -0.06 2.54
C VAL A 46 0.36 0.67 2.57
N ARG A 47 1.33 0.20 1.79
CA ARG A 47 2.70 0.72 1.77
C ARG A 47 2.89 1.67 0.60
N PHE A 48 3.26 2.91 0.91
CA PHE A 48 3.75 3.91 -0.03
C PHE A 48 5.28 3.84 -0.05
N PHE A 49 5.90 3.89 -1.22
CA PHE A 49 7.35 3.83 -1.33
C PHE A 49 7.88 4.53 -2.58
N GLU A 50 9.06 5.12 -2.46
CA GLU A 50 9.82 5.69 -3.57
C GLU A 50 11.01 4.78 -3.87
N GLU A 51 11.23 4.50 -5.15
CA GLU A 51 12.37 3.72 -5.62
C GLU A 51 13.26 4.58 -6.53
N LYS A 52 14.56 4.55 -6.29
CA LYS A 52 15.58 5.16 -7.16
C LYS A 52 16.66 4.13 -7.45
N ASN A 53 16.97 3.91 -8.73
CA ASN A 53 18.00 2.96 -9.18
C ASN A 53 17.83 1.54 -8.61
N GLY A 54 16.59 1.05 -8.52
CA GLY A 54 16.29 -0.29 -7.98
C GLY A 54 16.37 -0.40 -6.46
N ALA A 55 16.56 0.71 -5.73
CA ALA A 55 16.61 0.74 -4.28
C ALA A 55 15.46 1.60 -3.72
N VAL A 56 14.76 1.06 -2.72
CA VAL A 56 13.75 1.82 -1.98
C VAL A 56 14.46 2.87 -1.13
N VAL A 57 14.25 4.16 -1.45
CA VAL A 57 14.85 5.30 -0.76
C VAL A 57 13.94 5.89 0.31
N TRP A 58 12.63 5.67 0.18
CA TRP A 58 11.63 6.07 1.15
C TRP A 58 10.48 5.08 1.19
N GLN A 59 9.88 4.91 2.37
CA GLN A 59 8.62 4.21 2.53
C GLN A 59 7.85 4.75 3.73
N ALA A 60 6.53 4.69 3.63
CA ALA A 60 5.61 4.97 4.72
C ALA A 60 4.33 4.14 4.56
N TYR A 61 3.49 4.13 5.58
CA TYR A 61 2.23 3.39 5.55
C TYR A 61 1.04 4.32 5.65
N GLY A 62 0.00 4.00 4.88
CA GLY A 62 -1.30 4.62 5.04
C GLY A 62 -1.89 4.32 6.42
N GLU A 63 -2.45 5.34 7.05
CA GLU A 63 -3.02 5.22 8.39
C GLU A 63 -4.50 4.88 8.30
N PHE A 64 -4.90 3.78 8.93
CA PHE A 64 -6.29 3.39 9.08
C PHE A 64 -6.46 2.39 10.23
N ASP A 65 -7.63 2.42 10.88
CA ASP A 65 -8.09 1.35 11.77
C ASP A 65 -8.70 0.21 10.92
N PRO A 66 -8.15 -1.02 10.94
CA PRO A 66 -8.65 -2.09 10.09
C PRO A 66 -10.08 -2.57 10.42
N SER A 67 -10.51 -2.44 11.67
CA SER A 67 -11.86 -2.84 12.10
C SER A 67 -12.93 -1.92 11.52
N MET A 68 -12.63 -0.62 11.45
CA MET A 68 -13.55 0.42 10.97
C MET A 68 -13.43 0.68 9.47
N HIS A 69 -12.22 0.65 8.91
CA HIS A 69 -11.97 1.17 7.57
C HIS A 69 -11.79 0.12 6.48
N VAL A 70 -11.70 -1.17 6.82
CA VAL A 70 -11.74 -2.25 5.83
C VAL A 70 -13.18 -2.67 5.56
N HIS A 71 -13.71 -2.21 4.42
CA HIS A 71 -15.09 -2.47 4.01
C HIS A 71 -15.21 -3.80 3.27
N LYS A 72 -15.94 -4.75 3.86
CA LYS A 72 -16.25 -6.08 3.29
C LYS A 72 -15.03 -6.83 2.73
N GLN A 73 -13.84 -6.59 3.28
CA GLN A 73 -12.57 -7.20 2.84
C GLN A 73 -12.14 -6.83 1.41
N THR A 74 -12.78 -5.87 0.73
CA THR A 74 -12.51 -5.56 -0.69
C THR A 74 -12.27 -4.08 -0.95
N ALA A 75 -12.31 -3.25 0.09
CA ALA A 75 -11.95 -1.84 0.01
C ALA A 75 -11.35 -1.36 1.35
N ILE A 76 -10.43 -0.41 1.26
CA ILE A 76 -9.76 0.19 2.41
C ILE A 76 -9.87 1.71 2.28
N THR A 77 -10.43 2.34 3.30
CA THR A 77 -10.32 3.80 3.48
C THR A 77 -9.09 4.09 4.34
N LEU A 78 -8.24 5.01 3.93
CA LEU A 78 -7.01 5.35 4.67
C LEU A 78 -6.68 6.84 4.56
N ARG A 79 -5.88 7.33 5.50
CA ARG A 79 -5.16 8.59 5.36
C ARG A 79 -3.81 8.35 4.71
N THR A 80 -3.51 9.13 3.69
CA THR A 80 -2.19 9.11 3.02
C THR A 80 -1.09 9.51 4.00
N PRO A 81 0.08 8.84 3.98
CA PRO A 81 1.22 9.30 4.77
C PRO A 81 1.74 10.64 4.21
N GLN A 82 2.47 11.39 5.04
CA GLN A 82 3.22 12.56 4.57
C GLN A 82 4.43 12.09 3.77
N TYR A 83 4.73 12.76 2.66
CA TYR A 83 5.95 12.51 1.91
C TYR A 83 7.17 13.08 2.65
N HIS A 84 8.34 12.43 2.54
CA HIS A 84 9.51 12.83 3.34
C HIS A 84 10.11 14.18 2.96
N ASN A 85 9.90 14.64 1.73
CA ASN A 85 10.26 16.00 1.31
C ASN A 85 8.99 16.75 0.90
N THR A 86 8.52 17.67 1.74
CA THR A 86 7.33 18.48 1.44
C THR A 86 7.62 19.71 0.58
N ASP A 87 8.88 20.04 0.37
CA ASP A 87 9.30 21.22 -0.39
C ASP A 87 9.69 20.76 -1.81
N ILE A 88 8.71 20.31 -2.58
CA ILE A 88 8.86 19.94 -4.00
C ILE A 88 8.19 20.99 -4.90
N GLU A 89 8.76 21.25 -6.06
CA GLU A 89 8.19 22.16 -7.06
C GLU A 89 7.44 21.42 -8.18
N GLU A 90 7.76 20.14 -8.38
CA GLU A 90 7.20 19.28 -9.41
C GLU A 90 6.71 17.96 -8.78
N PRO A 91 5.71 17.29 -9.38
CA PRO A 91 5.17 16.06 -8.83
C PRO A 91 6.24 14.95 -8.73
N VAL A 92 6.24 14.21 -7.62
CA VAL A 92 7.13 13.08 -7.40
C VAL A 92 6.36 11.77 -7.50
N GLN A 93 6.75 10.92 -8.45
CA GLN A 93 6.19 9.58 -8.58
C GLN A 93 6.72 8.68 -7.46
N VAL A 94 5.78 8.05 -6.77
CA VAL A 94 5.97 6.96 -5.82
C VAL A 94 5.08 5.78 -6.23
N PHE A 95 5.13 4.71 -5.44
CA PHE A 95 4.34 3.51 -5.66
C PHE A 95 3.56 3.15 -4.40
N VAL A 96 2.41 2.51 -4.59
CA VAL A 96 1.54 2.01 -3.53
C VAL A 96 1.36 0.51 -3.72
N GLN A 97 1.49 -0.26 -2.65
CA GLN A 97 1.20 -1.69 -2.68
C GLN A 97 0.46 -2.11 -1.42
N LEU A 98 -0.36 -3.15 -1.56
CA LEU A 98 -0.84 -3.90 -0.41
C LEU A 98 0.31 -4.75 0.12
N GLN A 99 0.43 -4.85 1.43
CA GLN A 99 1.39 -5.72 2.10
C GLN A 99 0.72 -6.49 3.22
N ARG A 100 1.00 -7.79 3.31
CA ARG A 100 0.59 -8.64 4.42
C ARG A 100 1.70 -8.66 5.48
N PRO A 101 1.50 -8.08 6.68
CA PRO A 101 2.54 -8.04 7.71
C PRO A 101 3.02 -9.42 8.18
N SER A 102 2.15 -10.44 8.18
CA SER A 102 2.49 -11.77 8.70
C SER A 102 3.55 -12.54 7.92
N ASP A 103 3.63 -12.32 6.60
CA ASP A 103 4.55 -13.05 5.72
C ASP A 103 5.32 -12.16 4.73
N GLY A 104 5.07 -10.85 4.74
CA GLY A 104 5.73 -9.89 3.86
C GLY A 104 5.28 -9.96 2.40
N ALA A 105 4.24 -10.74 2.06
CA ALA A 105 3.72 -10.77 0.70
C ALA A 105 3.19 -9.38 0.29
N VAL A 106 3.40 -9.04 -0.98
CA VAL A 106 2.98 -7.75 -1.54
C VAL A 106 2.19 -7.91 -2.82
N SER A 107 1.36 -6.91 -3.15
CA SER A 107 0.75 -6.79 -4.48
C SER A 107 1.72 -6.22 -5.50
N GLU A 108 1.34 -6.29 -6.77
CA GLU A 108 1.93 -5.41 -7.79
C GLU A 108 1.80 -3.93 -7.38
N PRO A 109 2.79 -3.08 -7.71
CA PRO A 109 2.78 -1.67 -7.34
C PRO A 109 1.82 -0.87 -8.22
N TRP A 110 1.07 0.02 -7.59
CA TRP A 110 0.23 1.04 -8.22
C TRP A 110 0.96 2.39 -8.24
N GLN A 111 0.96 3.09 -9.37
CA GLN A 111 1.61 4.40 -9.48
C GLN A 111 0.83 5.49 -8.75
N PHE A 112 1.53 6.31 -7.97
CA PHE A 112 0.94 7.41 -7.23
C PHE A 112 1.87 8.62 -7.25
N ASN A 113 1.36 9.82 -7.47
CA ASN A 113 2.15 11.04 -7.46
C ASN A 113 1.88 11.85 -6.20
N TYR A 114 2.96 12.25 -5.53
CA TYR A 114 2.88 13.33 -4.56
C TYR A 114 2.99 14.67 -5.29
N GLU A 115 1.98 15.50 -5.08
CA GLU A 115 1.84 16.85 -5.62
C GLU A 115 2.25 17.88 -4.56
N PRO A 116 2.82 19.04 -4.95
CA PRO A 116 3.07 20.17 -4.04
C PRO A 116 1.87 20.55 -3.16
#